data_AF-A0A6M0H5S7-F1
#
_entry.id   AF-A0A6M0H5S7-F1
#
_cell.length_a   1.000
_cell.length_b   1.000
_cell.length_c   1.000
_cell.angle_alpha   90.00
_cell.angle_beta   90.00
_cell.angle_gamma   90.00
#
_symmetry.space_group_name_H-M   'P 1'
#
loop_
_entity.id
_entity.type
_entity.pdbx_description
1 polymer ?
#
loop_
_entity_poly.entity_id
_entity_poly.type
_entity_poly.pdbx_seq_one_letter_code
_entity_poly.pdbx_strand_id
1 'polypeptide(L)'
;MENCLNCNASSYKDIEEYKIDINNAIKEILNNNQRLSFALVVKKVKITPFVINKYPQLRTYVLERMKYYKEIRVIDGKIDRAVEKIIKSNENLTFMAIAKKCGFSLDTVYKNEYIKEKIINTIIENKKPIRL
;
A
#
# COMPACT_ATOMS: atom_id res chain seq x y z
N MET A 1 45.85 -19.35 20.88
CA MET A 1 45.37 -18.91 19.56
C MET A 1 43.87 -19.12 19.55
N GLU A 2 43.13 -18.06 19.85
CA GLU A 2 41.66 -18.07 19.84
C GLU A 2 41.20 -18.19 18.39
N ASN A 3 40.56 -19.31 18.07
CA ASN A 3 40.05 -19.59 16.74
C ASN A 3 38.68 -18.91 16.62
N CYS A 4 38.67 -17.72 16.01
CA CYS A 4 37.49 -16.93 15.73
C CYS A 4 36.61 -17.61 14.66
N LEU A 5 35.82 -18.60 15.07
CA LEU A 5 34.66 -19.07 14.30
C LEU A 5 33.39 -18.51 14.93
N ASN A 6 33.26 -17.19 14.92
CA ASN A 6 31.95 -16.58 15.09
C ASN A 6 31.24 -16.66 13.73
N CYS A 7 30.68 -17.82 13.46
CA CYS A 7 29.83 -18.10 12.31
C CYS A 7 28.50 -17.35 12.52
N ASN A 8 28.53 -16.02 12.41
CA ASN A 8 27.31 -15.25 12.17
C ASN A 8 26.81 -15.74 10.82
N ALA A 9 25.87 -16.69 10.84
CA ALA A 9 25.14 -17.11 9.68
C ALA A 9 24.49 -15.86 9.09
N SER A 10 25.18 -15.24 8.13
CA SER A 10 24.61 -14.22 7.27
C SER A 10 23.61 -14.96 6.38
N SER A 11 22.44 -15.28 6.93
CA SER A 11 21.31 -15.74 6.15
C SER A 11 20.99 -14.59 5.21
N TYR A 12 21.48 -14.68 3.97
CA TYR A 12 21.10 -13.75 2.95
C TYR A 12 19.60 -13.87 2.79
N LYS A 13 18.88 -12.76 2.99
CA LYS A 13 17.45 -12.68 2.72
C LYS A 13 17.19 -13.24 1.33
N ASP A 14 16.18 -14.09 1.23
CA ASP A 14 15.70 -14.51 -0.07
C ASP A 14 14.97 -13.36 -0.79
N ILE A 15 14.63 -13.60 -2.06
CA ILE A 15 13.95 -12.60 -2.87
C ILE A 15 12.54 -12.27 -2.35
N GLU A 16 11.82 -13.23 -1.77
CA GLU A 16 10.46 -13.04 -1.28
C GLU A 16 10.46 -12.21 0.01
N GLU A 17 11.44 -12.42 0.90
CA GLU A 17 11.70 -11.56 2.05
C GLU A 17 11.93 -10.11 1.61
N TYR A 18 12.76 -9.89 0.59
CA TYR A 18 12.96 -8.55 0.03
C TYR A 18 11.66 -7.94 -0.50
N LYS A 19 10.82 -8.73 -1.18
CA LYS A 19 9.53 -8.25 -1.70
C LYS A 19 8.57 -7.84 -0.57
N ILE A 20 8.52 -8.62 0.52
CA ILE A 20 7.73 -8.31 1.71
C ILE A 20 8.22 -6.99 2.33
N ASP A 21 9.53 -6.86 2.52
CA ASP A 21 10.13 -5.65 3.08
C ASP A 21 9.89 -4.41 2.20
N ILE A 22 9.97 -4.56 0.87
CA ILE A 22 9.66 -3.49 -0.08
C ILE A 22 8.21 -3.02 0.11
N ASN A 23 7.26 -3.96 0.18
CA ASN A 23 5.85 -3.62 0.38
C ASN A 23 5.63 -2.89 1.71
N ASN A 24 6.26 -3.37 2.78
CA ASN A 24 6.17 -2.75 4.10
C ASN A 24 6.80 -1.35 4.12
N ALA A 25 7.98 -1.19 3.52
CA ALA A 25 8.66 0.09 3.43
C ALA A 25 7.83 1.12 2.63
N ILE A 26 7.22 0.70 1.51
CA ILE A 26 6.35 1.58 0.73
C ILE A 26 5.14 2.04 1.57
N LYS A 27 4.45 1.11 2.25
CA LYS A 27 3.32 1.44 3.13
C LYS A 27 3.73 2.41 4.24
N GLU A 28 4.86 2.15 4.90
CA GLU A 28 5.38 3.00 5.98
C GLU A 28 5.68 4.42 5.49
N ILE A 29 6.36 4.56 4.34
CA ILE A 29 6.64 5.87 3.72
C ILE A 29 5.35 6.64 3.45
N LEU A 30 4.34 5.97 2.91
CA LEU A 30 3.05 6.60 2.58
C LEU A 30 2.26 6.99 3.83
N ASN A 31 2.23 6.13 4.85
CA ASN A 31 1.57 6.38 6.13
C ASN A 31 2.20 7.57 6.87
N ASN A 32 3.52 7.72 6.75
CA ASN A 32 4.26 8.87 7.30
C ASN A 32 4.13 10.14 6.45
N ASN A 33 3.24 10.16 5.43
CA ASN A 33 3.07 11.26 4.48
C ASN A 33 4.35 11.69 3.75
N GLN A 34 5.34 10.81 3.65
CA GLN A 34 6.60 11.09 2.97
C GLN A 34 6.47 10.91 1.46
N ARG A 35 7.31 11.61 0.70
CA ARG A 35 7.38 11.46 -0.76
C ARG A 35 7.94 10.09 -1.11
N LEU A 36 7.12 9.25 -1.76
CA LEU A 36 7.54 7.94 -2.23
C LEU A 36 8.55 8.06 -3.40
N SER A 37 9.80 7.69 -3.14
CA SER A 37 10.90 7.68 -4.11
C SER A 37 11.67 6.36 -4.05
N PHE A 38 12.24 5.94 -5.19
CA PHE A 38 12.99 4.68 -5.28
C PHE A 38 14.14 4.65 -4.28
N ALA A 39 14.91 5.74 -4.21
CA ALA A 39 16.04 5.89 -3.30
C ALA A 39 15.64 5.69 -1.83
N LEU A 40 14.49 6.21 -1.41
CA LEU A 40 14.02 6.06 -0.03
C LEU A 40 13.61 4.61 0.28
N VAL A 41 12.95 3.93 -0.67
CA VAL A 41 12.53 2.53 -0.52
C VAL A 41 13.75 1.62 -0.41
N VAL A 42 14.70 1.71 -1.35
CA VAL A 42 15.91 0.85 -1.32
C VAL A 42 16.78 1.12 -0.11
N LYS A 43 16.85 2.38 0.36
CA LYS A 43 17.54 2.74 1.60
C LYS A 43 16.90 2.08 2.82
N LYS A 44 15.57 2.12 2.95
CA LYS A 44 14.84 1.49 4.06
C LYS A 44 15.02 -0.03 4.09
N VAL A 45 15.01 -0.68 2.93
CA VAL A 45 15.13 -2.15 2.81
C VAL A 45 16.60 -2.62 2.74
N LYS A 46 17.57 -1.69 2.75
CA LYS A 46 19.01 -1.98 2.60
C LYS A 46 19.34 -2.74 1.30
N ILE A 47 18.65 -2.41 0.21
CA ILE A 47 18.95 -2.94 -1.12
C ILE A 47 20.14 -2.15 -1.69
N THR A 48 21.29 -2.80 -1.76
CA THR A 48 22.53 -2.23 -2.30
C THR A 48 22.71 -2.60 -3.78
N PRO A 49 23.66 -1.99 -4.51
CA PRO A 49 24.01 -2.42 -5.87
C PRO A 49 24.38 -3.90 -5.95
N PHE A 50 25.04 -4.45 -4.92
CA PHE A 50 25.33 -5.88 -4.83
C PHE A 50 24.06 -6.74 -4.81
N VAL A 51 23.07 -6.34 -4.00
CA VAL A 51 21.77 -7.04 -3.94
C VAL A 51 21.02 -6.94 -5.26
N ILE A 52 21.05 -5.78 -5.92
CA ILE A 52 20.46 -5.60 -7.27
C ILE A 52 21.17 -6.47 -8.30
N ASN A 53 22.51 -6.59 -8.25
CA ASN A 53 23.24 -7.46 -9.17
C ASN A 53 22.89 -8.94 -8.94
N LYS A 54 22.67 -9.33 -7.67
CA LYS A 54 22.24 -10.69 -7.32
C LYS A 54 20.77 -10.95 -7.70
N TYR A 55 19.90 -9.95 -7.58
CA TYR A 55 18.47 -10.03 -7.89
C TYR A 55 18.01 -8.83 -8.73
N PRO A 56 18.33 -8.79 -10.04
CA PRO A 56 18.02 -7.66 -10.91
C PRO A 56 16.53 -7.29 -10.97
N GLN A 57 15.67 -8.30 -10.84
CA GLN A 57 14.21 -8.18 -10.82
C GLN A 57 13.68 -7.31 -9.66
N LEU A 58 14.44 -7.13 -8.57
CA LEU A 58 14.03 -6.26 -7.47
C LEU A 58 13.87 -4.81 -7.90
N ARG A 59 14.68 -4.34 -8.86
CA ARG A 59 14.55 -2.97 -9.38
C ARG A 59 13.18 -2.74 -10.01
N THR A 60 12.77 -3.63 -10.90
CA THR A 60 11.47 -3.58 -11.57
C THR A 60 10.34 -3.72 -10.54
N TYR A 61 10.47 -4.69 -9.63
CA TYR A 61 9.47 -4.91 -8.58
C TYR A 61 9.23 -3.66 -7.71
N VAL A 62 10.30 -2.97 -7.28
CA VAL A 62 10.17 -1.73 -6.50
C VAL A 62 9.38 -0.68 -7.28
N LEU A 63 9.70 -0.48 -8.56
CA LEU A 63 9.04 0.53 -9.39
C LEU A 63 7.56 0.22 -9.62
N GLU A 64 7.24 -1.04 -9.94
CA GLU A 64 5.87 -1.50 -10.13
C GLU A 64 5.05 -1.36 -8.84
N ARG A 65 5.59 -1.81 -7.70
CA ARG A 65 4.91 -1.68 -6.42
C ARG A 65 4.74 -0.23 -6.01
N MET A 66 5.72 0.63 -6.25
CA MET A 66 5.57 2.07 -6.00
C MET A 66 4.44 2.68 -6.83
N LYS A 67 4.30 2.28 -8.11
CA LYS A 67 3.19 2.73 -8.96
C LYS A 67 1.86 2.25 -8.41
N TYR A 68 1.76 0.96 -8.13
CA TYR A 68 0.57 0.34 -7.54
C TYR A 68 0.12 1.07 -6.26
N TYR A 69 1.00 1.23 -5.26
CA TYR A 69 0.62 1.88 -4.00
C TYR A 69 0.29 3.37 -4.15
N LYS A 70 0.83 4.07 -5.16
CA LYS A 70 0.41 5.44 -5.47
C LYS A 70 -1.03 5.47 -6.00
N GLU A 71 -1.38 4.56 -6.90
CA GLU A 71 -2.74 4.43 -7.43
C GLU A 71 -3.73 4.11 -6.31
N ILE A 72 -3.37 3.17 -5.43
CA ILE A 72 -4.14 2.83 -4.23
C ILE A 72 -4.38 4.05 -3.34
N ARG A 73 -3.32 4.82 -3.02
CA ARG A 73 -3.46 6.04 -2.20
C ARG A 73 -4.40 7.07 -2.83
N VAL A 74 -4.38 7.21 -4.15
CA VAL A 74 -5.30 8.11 -4.87
C VAL A 74 -6.74 7.62 -4.77
N ILE A 75 -6.96 6.32 -4.90
CA ILE A 75 -8.27 5.69 -4.75
C ILE A 75 -8.79 5.88 -3.33
N ASP A 76 -8.00 5.55 -2.31
CA ASP A 76 -8.34 5.72 -0.91
C ASP A 76 -8.73 7.16 -0.61
N GLY A 77 -7.88 8.12 -0.99
CA GLY A 77 -8.17 9.54 -0.78
C GLY A 77 -9.39 10.04 -1.55
N LYS A 78 -9.82 9.39 -2.63
CA LYS A 78 -11.11 9.70 -3.29
C LYS A 78 -12.28 9.17 -2.48
N ILE A 79 -12.19 7.93 -2.01
CA ILE A 79 -13.22 7.28 -1.21
C ILE A 79 -13.42 8.01 0.11
N ASP A 80 -12.35 8.34 0.83
CA ASP A 80 -12.43 9.05 2.12
C ASP A 80 -13.12 10.42 1.96
N ARG A 81 -12.72 11.20 0.95
CA ARG A 81 -13.37 12.49 0.64
C ARG A 81 -14.82 12.33 0.21
N ALA A 82 -15.16 11.26 -0.49
CA ALA A 82 -16.55 10.97 -0.88
C ALA A 82 -17.41 10.69 0.36
N VAL A 83 -16.91 9.86 1.28
CA VAL A 83 -17.56 9.51 2.54
C VAL A 83 -17.79 10.76 3.38
N GLU A 84 -16.75 11.58 3.60
CA GLU A 84 -16.87 12.83 4.35
C GLU A 84 -17.96 13.73 3.76
N LYS A 85 -18.02 13.88 2.44
CA LYS A 85 -19.02 14.71 1.78
C LYS A 85 -20.43 14.16 1.94
N ILE A 86 -20.62 12.84 1.85
CA ILE A 86 -21.92 12.18 2.02
C ILE A 86 -22.42 12.39 3.45
N ILE A 87 -21.57 12.13 4.44
CA ILE A 87 -21.90 12.32 5.86
C ILE A 87 -22.22 13.79 6.15
N LYS A 88 -21.40 14.73 5.68
CA LYS A 88 -21.66 16.17 5.84
C LYS A 88 -22.95 16.64 5.18
N SER A 89 -23.40 15.96 4.13
CA SER A 89 -24.67 16.25 3.44
C SER A 89 -25.87 15.53 4.07
N ASN A 90 -25.67 14.80 5.17
CA ASN A 90 -26.66 13.95 5.82
C ASN A 90 -27.32 12.93 4.87
N GLU A 91 -26.56 12.50 3.85
CA GLU A 91 -26.98 11.48 2.89
C GLU A 91 -26.65 10.08 3.42
N ASN A 92 -27.43 9.07 3.01
CA ASN A 92 -27.15 7.68 3.38
C ASN A 92 -25.86 7.17 2.73
N LEU A 93 -24.94 6.67 3.55
CA LEU A 93 -23.69 6.07 3.10
C LEU A 93 -23.94 4.69 2.47
N THR A 94 -24.18 4.68 1.16
CA THR A 94 -24.39 3.45 0.37
C THR A 94 -23.27 3.24 -0.64
N PHE A 95 -23.15 2.01 -1.13
CA PHE A 95 -22.18 1.63 -2.17
C PHE A 95 -22.30 2.53 -3.41
N MET A 96 -23.54 2.74 -3.87
CA MET A 96 -23.85 3.59 -5.02
C MET A 96 -23.53 5.06 -4.76
N ALA A 97 -23.83 5.56 -3.56
CA ALA A 97 -23.52 6.95 -3.20
C ALA A 97 -22.00 7.20 -3.24
N ILE A 98 -21.20 6.30 -2.65
CA ILE A 98 -19.73 6.41 -2.65
C ILE A 98 -19.18 6.32 -4.08
N ALA A 99 -19.59 5.32 -4.86
CA ALA A 99 -19.12 5.14 -6.24
C ALA A 99 -19.42 6.39 -7.10
N LYS A 100 -20.65 6.91 -7.01
CA LYS A 100 -21.08 8.12 -7.71
C LYS A 100 -20.28 9.34 -7.27
N LYS A 101 -20.09 9.56 -5.97
CA LYS A 101 -19.35 10.71 -5.44
C LYS A 101 -17.85 10.65 -5.77
N CYS A 102 -17.28 9.45 -5.92
CA CYS A 102 -15.91 9.23 -6.39
C CYS A 102 -15.74 9.41 -7.91
N GLY A 103 -16.84 9.42 -8.67
CA GLY A 103 -16.82 9.44 -10.14
C GLY A 103 -16.42 8.10 -10.76
N PHE A 104 -16.57 6.99 -10.05
CA PHE A 104 -16.30 5.66 -10.59
C PHE A 104 -17.53 5.15 -11.36
N SER A 105 -17.32 4.63 -12.57
CA SER A 105 -18.37 3.88 -13.26
C SER A 105 -18.59 2.53 -12.58
N LEU A 106 -19.80 1.97 -12.67
CA LEU A 106 -20.07 0.64 -12.11
C LEU A 106 -19.14 -0.41 -12.69
N ASP A 107 -18.87 -0.35 -14.00
CA ASP A 107 -17.91 -1.23 -14.66
C ASP A 107 -16.51 -1.15 -14.04
N THR A 108 -16.03 0.07 -13.75
CA THR A 108 -14.73 0.28 -13.07
C THR A 108 -14.72 -0.34 -11.69
N VAL A 109 -15.79 -0.15 -10.91
CA VAL A 109 -15.87 -0.69 -9.54
C VAL A 109 -15.92 -2.22 -9.58
N TYR A 110 -16.68 -2.83 -10.49
CA TYR A 110 -16.79 -4.28 -10.55
C TYR A 110 -15.54 -4.97 -11.11
N LYS A 111 -14.79 -4.31 -12.01
CA LYS A 111 -13.53 -4.84 -12.55
C LYS A 111 -12.33 -4.61 -11.63
N ASN A 112 -12.38 -3.59 -10.77
CA ASN A 112 -11.32 -3.30 -9.81
C ASN A 112 -11.71 -3.80 -8.42
N GLU A 113 -11.26 -5.01 -8.10
CA GLU A 113 -11.55 -5.69 -6.83
C GLU A 113 -11.17 -4.83 -5.62
N TYR A 114 -10.03 -4.13 -5.69
CA TYR A 114 -9.60 -3.23 -4.62
C TYR A 114 -10.62 -2.10 -4.35
N ILE A 115 -11.09 -1.42 -5.41
CA ILE A 115 -12.09 -0.34 -5.26
C ILE A 115 -13.37 -0.92 -4.64
N LYS A 116 -13.84 -2.06 -5.14
CA LYS A 116 -15.05 -2.72 -4.65
C LYS A 116 -14.94 -3.06 -3.17
N GLU A 117 -13.87 -3.75 -2.77
CA GLU A 117 -13.65 -4.16 -1.39
C GLU A 117 -13.48 -2.95 -0.46
N LYS A 118 -12.72 -1.94 -0.90
CA LYS A 118 -12.51 -0.73 -0.11
C LYS A 118 -13.83 -0.02 0.18
N ILE A 119 -14.70 0.15 -0.82
CA ILE A 119 -16.03 0.76 -0.62
C ILE A 119 -16.86 -0.06 0.37
N ILE A 120 -16.88 -1.39 0.25
CA ILE A 120 -17.62 -2.28 1.15
C ILE A 120 -17.11 -2.12 2.59
N ASN A 121 -15.80 -2.21 2.79
CA ASN A 121 -15.17 -2.09 4.10
C ASN A 121 -15.47 -0.73 4.75
N THR A 122 -15.36 0.35 3.98
CA THR A 122 -15.69 1.70 4.45
C THR A 122 -17.16 1.81 4.91
N ILE A 123 -18.11 1.18 4.20
CA ILE A 123 -19.51 1.16 4.65
C ILE A 123 -19.65 0.38 5.96
N ILE A 124 -19.00 -0.78 6.08
CA ILE A 124 -19.06 -1.61 7.29
C ILE A 124 -18.48 -0.86 8.49
N GLU A 125 -17.32 -0.23 8.33
CA GLU A 125 -16.65 0.55 9.38
C GLU A 125 -17.53 1.70 9.89
N ASN A 126 -18.23 2.39 8.99
CA ASN A 126 -19.11 3.51 9.34
C ASN A 126 -20.52 3.07 9.81
N LYS A 127 -20.89 1.80 9.64
CA LYS A 127 -22.14 1.23 10.16
C LYS A 127 -22.02 0.66 11.58
N LYS A 128 -20.80 0.44 12.08
CA LYS A 128 -20.61 0.00 13.46
C LYS A 128 -21.06 1.13 14.39
N PRO A 129 -22.03 0.91 15.30
CA PRO A 129 -22.37 1.92 16.29
C PRO A 129 -21.12 2.19 17.14
N ILE A 130 -20.81 3.47 17.34
CA ILE A 130 -19.80 3.90 18.32
C ILE A 130 -20.31 3.40 19.67
N ARG A 131 -19.69 2.33 20.20
CA ARG A 131 -19.87 1.97 21.60
C ARG A 131 -19.15 3.04 22.41
N LEU A 132 -19.90 4.06 22.82
CA LEU A 132 -19.51 5.02 23.84
C LEU A 132 -19.44 4.33 25.20
#